data_AF-A0A3Q1FK12-F1
#
_entry.id   AF-A0A3Q1FK12-F1
#
_cell.length_a   1.000
_cell.length_b   1.000
_cell.length_c   1.000
_cell.angle_alpha   90.00
_cell.angle_beta   90.00
_cell.angle_gamma   90.00
#
_symmetry.space_group_name_H-M   'P 1'
#
loop_
_entity.id
_entity.type
_entity.pdbx_description
1 polymer ?
#
loop_
_entity_poly.entity_id
_entity_poly.type
_entity_poly.pdbx_seq_one_letter_code
_entity_poly.pdbx_strand_id
1 'polypeptide(L)' 'MATYVDILKSEFPEIDSELFDYITGVLDSGADFEDGEEVYDAIGGVLQDVSADSKNEDDIRDICLQMFNTLKL' A
#
# COMPACT_ATOMS: atom_id res chain seq x y z
N MET A 1 8.92 -14.06 -6.29
CA MET A 1 7.76 -13.16 -6.24
C MET A 1 7.98 -12.21 -5.09
N ALA A 2 8.26 -10.93 -5.36
CA ALA A 2 8.05 -9.91 -4.35
C ALA A 2 6.55 -9.66 -4.32
N THR A 3 5.92 -9.98 -3.20
CA THR A 3 4.50 -9.71 -2.99
C THR A 3 4.33 -8.26 -2.52
N TYR A 4 3.14 -7.68 -2.69
CA TYR A 4 2.84 -6.34 -2.12
C TYR A 4 3.17 -6.26 -0.62
N VAL A 5 3.09 -7.39 0.10
CA VAL A 5 3.51 -7.54 1.50
C VAL A 5 4.99 -7.24 1.73
N ASP A 6 5.87 -7.67 0.82
CA ASP A 6 7.31 -7.42 0.94
C ASP A 6 7.62 -5.93 0.78
N ILE A 7 6.94 -5.28 -0.16
CA ILE A 7 7.02 -3.82 -0.37
C ILE A 7 6.54 -3.11 0.88
N LEU A 8 5.37 -3.49 1.41
CA LEU A 8 4.77 -2.83 2.57
C LEU A 8 5.66 -2.95 3.82
N LYS A 9 6.28 -4.11 4.05
CA LYS A 9 7.23 -4.31 5.16
C LYS A 9 8.55 -3.57 4.99
N SER A 10 9.00 -3.38 3.75
CA SER A 10 10.22 -2.63 3.44
C SER A 10 9.99 -1.13 3.59
N GLU A 11 8.88 -0.63 3.05
CA GLU A 11 8.57 0.78 3.01
C GLU A 11 7.97 1.30 4.32
N PHE A 12 7.21 0.47 5.03
CA PHE A 12 6.53 0.81 6.28
C PHE A 12 6.88 -0.20 7.37
N PRO A 13 8.16 -0.27 7.82
CA PRO A 13 8.56 -1.19 8.88
C PRO A 13 7.92 -0.86 10.24
N GLU A 14 7.44 0.38 10.41
CA GLU A 14 6.79 0.88 11.62
C GLU A 14 5.25 0.75 11.58
N ILE A 15 4.69 0.14 10.53
CA ILE A 15 3.25 -0.05 10.44
C ILE A 15 2.75 -1.02 11.52
N ASP A 16 1.70 -0.61 12.23
CA ASP A 16 1.03 -1.45 13.20
C ASP A 16 0.37 -2.67 12.53
N SER A 17 0.30 -3.78 13.25
CA SER A 17 -0.30 -5.02 12.74
C SER A 17 -1.77 -4.86 12.35
N GLU A 18 -2.52 -3.99 13.04
CA GLU A 18 -3.91 -3.71 12.70
C GLU A 18 -4.04 -2.99 11.35
N LEU A 19 -3.16 -2.01 11.08
CA LEU A 19 -3.14 -1.30 9.80
C LEU A 19 -2.63 -2.22 8.68
N PHE A 20 -1.63 -3.04 8.98
CA PHE A 20 -1.13 -4.06 8.08
C PHE A 20 -2.24 -5.03 7.65
N ASP A 21 -3.00 -5.58 8.62
CA ASP A 21 -4.10 -6.50 8.35
C ASP A 21 -5.24 -5.81 7.56
N TYR A 22 -5.53 -4.53 7.85
CA TYR A 22 -6.48 -3.74 7.07
C TYR A 22 -6.04 -3.60 5.61
N ILE A 23 -4.80 -3.16 5.38
CA ILE A 23 -4.27 -2.93 4.03
C ILE A 23 -4.20 -4.22 3.25
N THR A 24 -3.62 -5.27 3.84
CA THR A 24 -3.57 -6.58 3.20
C THR A 24 -4.97 -7.13 2.96
N GLY A 25 -5.92 -6.93 3.87
CA GLY A 25 -7.32 -7.31 3.66
C GLY A 25 -7.97 -6.58 2.47
N VAL A 26 -7.73 -5.27 2.32
CA VAL A 26 -8.22 -4.48 1.18
C VAL A 26 -7.60 -4.96 -0.13
N LEU A 27 -6.28 -5.16 -0.16
CA LEU A 27 -5.54 -5.62 -1.34
C LEU A 27 -5.87 -7.08 -1.71
N ASP A 28 -6.02 -7.96 -0.72
CA ASP A 28 -6.34 -9.39 -0.90
C ASP A 28 -7.82 -9.62 -1.20
N SER A 29 -8.71 -8.71 -0.75
CA SER A 29 -10.13 -8.75 -1.09
C SER A 29 -10.39 -8.65 -2.59
N GLY A 30 -9.37 -8.30 -3.39
CA GLY A 30 -9.49 -8.25 -4.83
C GLY A 30 -10.50 -7.19 -5.25
N ALA A 31 -10.54 -6.06 -4.55
CA ALA A 31 -11.11 -4.86 -5.12
C ALA A 31 -10.52 -4.74 -6.53
N ASP A 32 -11.39 -4.61 -7.52
CA ASP A 32 -11.06 -4.70 -8.94
C ASP A 32 -10.36 -3.40 -9.35
N PHE A 33 -9.23 -3.14 -8.70
CA PHE A 33 -8.46 -1.92 -8.84
C PHE A 33 -8.11 -1.79 -10.32
N GLU A 34 -8.47 -0.66 -10.91
CA GLU A 34 -8.14 -0.34 -12.31
C GLU A 34 -6.72 0.23 -12.40
N ASP A 35 -6.27 0.94 -11.37
CA ASP A 35 -4.94 1.54 -11.28
C ASP A 35 -4.45 1.71 -9.83
N GLY A 36 -3.23 2.27 -9.71
CA GLY A 36 -2.64 2.58 -8.41
C GLY A 36 -3.29 3.77 -7.68
N GLU A 37 -4.07 4.61 -8.36
CA GLU A 37 -4.82 5.70 -7.70
C GLU A 37 -6.00 5.12 -6.91
N GLU A 38 -6.72 4.12 -7.42
CA GLU A 38 -7.78 3.46 -6.64
C GLU A 38 -7.23 2.76 -5.39
N VAL A 39 -6.02 2.19 -5.48
CA VAL A 39 -5.31 1.65 -4.32
C VAL A 39 -4.97 2.77 -3.34
N TYR A 40 -4.46 3.89 -3.84
CA TYR A 40 -4.15 5.06 -3.02
C TYR A 40 -5.40 5.64 -2.33
N ASP A 41 -6.54 5.69 -3.00
CA ASP A 41 -7.79 6.16 -2.40
C ASP A 41 -8.29 5.23 -1.29
N ALA A 42 -8.01 3.92 -1.39
CA ALA A 42 -8.43 2.92 -0.41
C ALA A 42 -7.52 2.83 0.83
N ILE A 43 -6.19 2.90 0.63
CA ILE A 43 -5.18 2.67 1.68
C ILE A 43 -4.11 3.76 1.78
N GLY A 44 -4.01 4.66 0.81
CA GLY A 44 -2.96 5.69 0.74
C GLY A 44 -3.00 6.68 1.89
N GLY A 45 -4.19 7.04 2.39
CA GLY A 45 -4.31 7.86 3.60
C GLY A 45 -3.71 7.20 4.83
N VAL A 46 -3.92 5.88 5.00
CA VAL A 46 -3.31 5.11 6.10
C VAL A 46 -1.80 5.05 5.94
N LEU A 47 -1.31 4.82 4.73
CA LEU A 47 0.12 4.80 4.45
C LEU A 47 0.76 6.16 4.72
N GLN A 48 0.12 7.26 4.31
CA GLN A 48 0.56 8.62 4.62
C GLN A 48 0.66 8.88 6.11
N ASP A 49 -0.32 8.45 6.91
CA ASP A 49 -0.29 8.62 8.36
C ASP A 49 0.88 7.86 9.00
N VAL A 50 1.18 6.65 8.52
CA VAL A 50 2.30 5.82 9.02
C VAL A 50 3.66 6.40 8.63
N SER A 51 3.77 6.98 7.43
CA SER A 51 5.04 7.50 6.91
C SER A 51 5.12 9.01 6.86
N ALA A 52 4.28 9.74 7.59
CA ALA A 52 4.15 11.19 7.52
C ALA A 52 5.50 11.93 7.72
N ASP A 53 6.39 11.33 8.51
CA ASP A 53 7.73 11.87 8.80
C ASP A 53 8.81 11.51 7.75
N SER A 54 8.54 10.56 6.85
CA SER A 54 9.57 10.00 5.94
C SER A 54 9.21 10.04 4.46
N LYS A 55 7.93 10.07 4.10
CA LYS A 55 7.43 9.99 2.73
C LYS A 55 6.38 11.07 2.49
N ASN A 56 6.41 11.65 1.30
CA ASN A 56 5.40 12.61 0.86
C ASN A 56 4.27 11.92 0.10
N GLU A 57 3.27 12.68 -0.33
CA GLU A 57 2.14 12.17 -1.08
C GLU A 57 2.53 11.43 -2.37
N ASP A 58 3.48 11.95 -3.13
CA ASP A 58 3.93 11.36 -4.39
C ASP A 58 4.66 10.04 -4.16
N ASP A 59 5.46 9.94 -3.09
CA ASP A 59 6.12 8.69 -2.69
C ASP A 59 5.08 7.60 -2.38
N ILE A 60 3.99 7.98 -1.69
CA ILE A 60 2.92 7.03 -1.33
C ILE A 60 2.13 6.59 -2.55
N ARG A 61 1.85 7.48 -3.49
CA ARG A 61 1.24 7.11 -4.78
C ARG A 61 2.10 6.13 -5.56
N ASP A 62 3.42 6.36 -5.63
CA ASP A 62 4.34 5.46 -6.32
C ASP A 62 4.36 4.07 -5.67
N ILE A 63 4.37 4.01 -4.34
CA ILE A 63 4.32 2.73 -3.60
C ILE A 63 2.98 2.01 -3.83
N CYS A 64 1.86 2.72 -3.82
CA CYS A 64 0.55 2.14 -4.15
C CYS A 64 0.52 1.56 -5.57
N LEU A 65 1.12 2.27 -6.54
CA LEU A 65 1.28 1.79 -7.90
C LEU A 65 2.19 0.55 -8.00
N GLN A 66 3.29 0.52 -7.24
CA GLN A 66 4.16 -0.66 -7.19
C GLN A 66 3.42 -1.87 -6.61
N MET A 67 2.67 -1.68 -5.52
CA MET A 67 1.83 -2.74 -4.93
C MET A 67 0.78 -3.25 -5.92
N PHE A 68 0.09 -2.33 -6.61
CA PHE A 68 -0.87 -2.66 -7.66
C PHE A 68 -0.26 -3.52 -8.78
N ASN A 69 0.92 -3.13 -9.26
CA ASN A 69 1.63 -3.90 -10.29
C ASN A 69 1.97 -5.33 -9.82
N THR A 70 2.27 -5.51 -8.53
CA THR A 70 2.50 -6.86 -7.97
C THR A 70 1.22 -7.69 -7.80
N LEU A 71 0.05 -7.05 -7.71
CA LEU A 71 -1.27 -7.73 -7.65
C LEU A 71 -1.73 -8.22 -9.02
N LYS A 72 -1.38 -7.52 -10.11
CA LYS A 72 -1.76 -7.87 -11.49
C LYS A 72 -0.81 -8.87 -12.18
N LEU A 73 0.31 -9.24 -11.55
CA LEU A 73 1.35 -10.13 -12.08
C LEU A 73 1.15 -11.60 -11.68
#